data_AF-A0A1X7UZA8-F1
#
_entry.id   AF-A0A1X7UZA8-F1
#
_cell.length_a   1.000
_cell.length_b   1.000
_cell.length_c   1.000
_cell.angle_alpha   90.00
_cell.angle_beta   90.00
_cell.angle_gamma   90.00
#
_symmetry.space_group_name_H-M   'P 1'
#
loop_
_entity.id
_entity.type
_entity.pdbx_description
1 polymer ?
#
loop_
_entity_poly.entity_id
_entity_poly.type
_entity_poly.pdbx_seq_one_letter_code
_entity_poly.pdbx_strand_id
1 'polypeptide(L)'
;MMINAFICLLFVLVSCTQFVHCDYTAEIRIFSYGNPRKIHRSIGAGNSLTYCCCDCQGQPTCCNSGAAQSCAHNCNTKVLICIADKYCVTSTYMAQGNQTFTNTAFGNLANPIYINVPAPFTQVKQLFQFFLYKSADSMPLIKEFTENLYIPLGDTEEFYNEENFVSLHHSITYRCSDNYYHGNCSVYCKAYDDNTNGHYTCNSIGEKICLAGYTNTSNNCLERIIVCREGCHPTGGYCTVSNQCLCNNGWTGTNCDISTTCSSCTNGVCYEPNECTCNHGWIGLDCSTPVCDPPCNGPGGRCYSPNNCSCYENWSGRLCDIPPGDSSGTGTCSNTTLLLSILDTVNSINEATTCSKDNATALLSTVLSAVNGSGSVVHAVTLITLITIHCC
;
A
#
# COMPACT_ATOMS: atom_id res chain seq x y z
N MET A 1 -40.43 0.05 54.24
CA MET A 1 -40.94 -0.57 53.00
C MET A 1 -41.04 0.44 51.83
N MET A 2 -40.18 1.48 51.78
CA MET A 2 -40.19 2.53 50.74
C MET A 2 -38.77 2.92 50.33
N ILE A 3 -37.90 1.94 50.04
CA ILE A 3 -36.56 2.19 49.47
C ILE A 3 -36.34 1.37 48.18
N ASN A 4 -37.10 0.29 47.96
CA ASN A 4 -36.94 -0.56 46.76
C ASN A 4 -37.72 -0.08 45.52
N ALA A 5 -38.61 0.91 45.63
CA ALA A 5 -39.41 1.38 44.49
C ALA A 5 -38.67 2.43 43.62
N PHE A 6 -37.75 3.21 44.21
CA PHE A 6 -36.99 4.23 43.48
C PHE A 6 -35.80 3.66 42.69
N ILE A 7 -35.22 2.56 43.15
CA ILE A 7 -34.13 1.87 42.42
C ILE A 7 -34.69 1.18 41.18
N CYS A 8 -35.92 0.65 41.22
CA CYS A 8 -36.55 0.08 40.03
C CYS A 8 -36.90 1.12 38.96
N LEU A 9 -37.31 2.35 39.34
CA LEU A 9 -37.63 3.40 38.37
C LEU A 9 -36.37 3.99 37.69
N LEU A 10 -35.23 4.03 38.38
CA LEU A 10 -33.95 4.46 37.79
C LEU A 10 -33.36 3.40 36.83
N PHE A 11 -33.62 2.11 37.05
CA PHE A 11 -33.18 1.05 36.13
C PHE A 11 -34.08 0.92 34.88
N VAL A 12 -35.35 1.33 34.95
CA VAL A 12 -36.24 1.31 33.76
C VAL A 12 -35.97 2.49 32.82
N LEU A 13 -35.49 3.63 33.31
CA LEU A 13 -35.15 4.79 32.48
C LEU A 13 -33.76 4.74 31.83
N VAL A 14 -32.86 3.87 32.31
CA VAL A 14 -31.52 3.68 31.71
C VAL A 14 -31.50 2.56 30.65
N SER A 15 -32.60 1.81 30.51
CA SER A 15 -32.66 0.66 29.59
C SER A 15 -33.27 0.97 28.21
N CYS A 16 -33.61 2.23 27.91
CA CYS A 16 -34.13 2.66 26.60
C CYS A 16 -33.17 3.57 25.81
N THR A 17 -31.88 3.56 26.17
CA THR A 17 -30.81 4.23 25.40
C THR A 17 -29.67 3.29 25.00
N GLN A 18 -29.80 1.99 25.31
CA GLN A 18 -28.92 0.98 24.72
C GLN A 18 -29.34 0.75 23.28
N PHE A 19 -28.63 1.43 22.37
CA PHE A 19 -28.41 1.07 20.98
C PHE A 19 -29.26 -0.13 20.53
N VAL A 20 -30.46 0.16 20.00
CA VAL A 20 -30.94 -0.69 18.93
C VAL A 20 -29.95 -0.42 17.80
N HIS A 21 -28.87 -1.20 17.73
CA HIS A 21 -28.02 -1.21 16.56
C HIS A 21 -28.95 -1.65 15.44
N CYS A 22 -29.42 -0.66 14.67
CA CYS A 22 -30.06 -0.94 13.41
C CYS A 22 -28.92 -1.38 12.51
N ASP A 23 -28.65 -2.67 12.47
CA ASP A 23 -27.58 -3.22 11.66
C ASP A 23 -27.92 -3.07 10.17
N TYR A 24 -29.21 -3.00 9.83
CA TYR A 24 -29.69 -2.98 8.46
C TYR A 24 -30.69 -1.85 8.18
N THR A 25 -30.70 -1.40 6.94
CA THR A 25 -31.71 -0.52 6.37
C THR A 25 -32.36 -1.23 5.18
N ALA A 26 -33.68 -1.34 5.20
CA ALA A 26 -34.47 -1.71 4.04
C ALA A 26 -34.70 -0.48 3.17
N GLU A 27 -34.19 -0.49 1.94
CA GLU A 27 -34.54 0.44 0.88
C GLU A 27 -35.71 -0.15 0.11
N ILE A 28 -36.86 0.50 0.18
CA ILE A 28 -38.08 0.11 -0.53
C ILE A 28 -38.33 1.16 -1.61
N ARG A 29 -38.29 0.75 -2.87
CA ARG A 29 -38.60 1.62 -4.01
C ARG A 29 -39.95 1.22 -4.56
N ILE A 30 -40.90 2.14 -4.62
CA ILE A 30 -42.21 1.89 -5.24
C ILE A 30 -42.17 2.46 -6.65
N PHE A 31 -42.23 1.59 -7.65
CA PHE A 31 -42.22 1.99 -9.06
C PHE A 31 -43.59 2.43 -9.52
N SER A 32 -44.63 1.71 -9.13
CA SER A 32 -46.00 2.12 -9.41
C SER A 32 -46.99 1.53 -8.43
N TYR A 33 -48.10 2.22 -8.26
CA TYR A 33 -49.30 1.63 -7.71
C TYR A 33 -50.51 2.17 -8.45
N GLY A 34 -51.52 1.33 -8.56
CA GLY A 34 -52.75 1.66 -9.26
C GLY A 34 -53.98 1.11 -8.58
N ASN A 35 -54.97 1.97 -8.41
CA ASN A 35 -56.35 1.64 -8.11
C ASN A 35 -57.26 2.32 -9.16
N PRO A 36 -57.15 1.94 -10.45
CA PRO A 36 -57.85 2.61 -11.55
C PRO A 36 -59.37 2.63 -11.39
N ARG A 37 -59.94 1.65 -10.67
CA ARG A 37 -61.39 1.58 -10.40
C ARG A 37 -61.84 2.45 -9.23
N LYS A 38 -60.90 2.97 -8.44
CA LYS A 38 -61.14 3.83 -7.28
C LYS A 38 -62.01 3.15 -6.21
N ILE A 39 -62.00 1.82 -6.19
CA ILE A 39 -62.82 0.99 -5.31
C ILE A 39 -62.03 0.65 -4.04
N HIS A 40 -62.74 0.36 -2.95
CA HIS A 40 -62.14 -0.21 -1.75
C HIS A 40 -62.98 -1.35 -1.19
N ARG A 41 -62.33 -2.20 -0.39
CA ARG A 41 -62.99 -3.26 0.35
C ARG A 41 -63.74 -2.65 1.55
N SER A 42 -64.97 -3.10 1.78
CA SER A 42 -65.64 -2.98 3.07
C SER A 42 -66.04 -4.37 3.54
N ILE A 43 -65.65 -4.74 4.77
CA ILE A 43 -66.14 -5.96 5.41
C ILE A 43 -67.50 -5.61 5.98
N GLY A 44 -68.57 -5.89 5.23
CA GLY A 44 -69.93 -5.85 5.78
C GLY A 44 -70.11 -6.92 6.86
N ALA A 45 -71.00 -6.66 7.82
CA ALA A 45 -71.44 -7.69 8.75
C ALA A 45 -72.01 -8.88 7.95
N GLY A 46 -71.33 -10.03 7.95
CA GLY A 46 -71.75 -11.24 7.23
C GLY A 46 -70.88 -11.70 6.05
N ASN A 47 -69.60 -11.29 5.94
CA ASN A 47 -68.63 -11.80 4.94
C ASN A 47 -68.97 -11.57 3.45
N SER A 48 -69.95 -10.73 3.10
CA SER A 48 -70.19 -10.34 1.70
C SER A 48 -69.23 -9.21 1.28
N LEU A 49 -68.40 -9.49 0.27
CA LEU A 49 -67.54 -8.51 -0.38
C LEU A 49 -68.40 -7.41 -1.02
N THR A 50 -68.43 -6.23 -0.40
CA THR A 50 -69.11 -5.05 -0.94
C THR A 50 -68.03 -4.08 -1.42
N TYR A 51 -68.05 -3.73 -2.70
CA TYR A 51 -67.17 -2.70 -3.26
C TYR A 51 -67.77 -1.32 -2.99
N CYS A 52 -66.96 -0.38 -2.53
CA CYS A 52 -67.38 0.95 -2.16
C CYS A 52 -66.57 2.04 -2.89
N CYS A 53 -67.18 3.22 -3.03
CA CYS A 53 -66.63 4.37 -3.76
C CYS A 53 -66.46 5.59 -2.84
N CYS A 54 -65.63 6.55 -3.24
CA CYS A 54 -65.51 7.83 -2.53
C CYS A 54 -66.52 8.87 -3.02
N ASP A 55 -66.96 9.74 -2.10
CA ASP A 55 -67.81 10.89 -2.39
C ASP A 55 -67.02 12.10 -2.92
N CYS A 56 -67.72 13.23 -3.15
CA CYS A 56 -67.13 14.48 -3.64
C CYS A 56 -66.08 15.09 -2.69
N GLN A 57 -66.04 14.66 -1.42
CA GLN A 57 -65.06 15.10 -0.41
C GLN A 57 -63.89 14.10 -0.27
N GLY A 58 -63.85 13.06 -1.12
CA GLY A 58 -62.84 12.01 -1.09
C GLY A 58 -63.01 11.03 0.08
N GLN A 59 -64.21 10.98 0.68
CA GLN A 59 -64.54 10.13 1.83
C GLN A 59 -65.26 8.84 1.39
N PRO A 60 -65.08 7.71 2.10
CA PRO A 60 -65.68 6.43 1.73
C PRO A 60 -67.21 6.42 1.90
N THR A 61 -67.94 6.03 0.84
CA THR A 61 -69.40 5.82 0.83
C THR A 61 -69.73 4.42 0.29
N CYS A 62 -70.30 3.57 1.15
CA CYS A 62 -70.72 2.21 0.80
C CYS A 62 -72.24 2.14 0.65
N CYS A 63 -72.73 1.73 -0.52
CA CYS A 63 -74.17 1.50 -0.76
C CYS A 63 -74.43 0.03 -1.09
N ASN A 64 -75.52 -0.54 -0.57
CA ASN A 64 -76.00 -1.87 -0.93
C ASN A 64 -76.63 -1.85 -2.33
N SER A 65 -75.84 -1.96 -3.40
CA SER A 65 -76.38 -2.36 -4.70
C SER A 65 -75.26 -2.81 -5.65
N GLY A 66 -75.49 -3.96 -6.29
CA GLY A 66 -74.55 -4.61 -7.21
C GLY A 66 -74.39 -3.89 -8.54
N ALA A 67 -73.75 -2.73 -8.53
CA ALA A 67 -73.34 -2.05 -9.76
C ALA A 67 -71.85 -2.24 -10.00
N ALA A 68 -71.51 -2.89 -11.12
CA ALA A 68 -70.19 -2.79 -11.72
C ALA A 68 -69.97 -1.33 -12.15
N GLN A 69 -69.29 -0.53 -11.32
CA GLN A 69 -69.02 0.88 -11.63
C GLN A 69 -67.59 1.28 -11.25
N SER A 70 -66.94 1.97 -12.18
CA SER A 70 -65.80 2.85 -11.91
C SER A 70 -66.28 4.03 -11.05
N CYS A 71 -65.64 4.30 -9.91
CA CYS A 71 -66.07 5.42 -9.09
C CYS A 71 -65.74 6.77 -9.74
N ALA A 72 -66.63 7.74 -9.59
CA ALA A 72 -66.44 9.08 -10.16
C ALA A 72 -65.30 9.84 -9.46
N HIS A 73 -65.25 9.78 -8.12
CA HIS A 73 -64.34 10.61 -7.33
C HIS A 73 -63.08 9.89 -6.90
N ASN A 74 -62.00 10.66 -6.76
CA ASN A 74 -60.75 10.16 -6.23
C ASN A 74 -60.78 10.11 -4.71
N CYS A 75 -60.17 9.08 -4.16
CA CYS A 75 -60.14 8.82 -2.73
C CYS A 75 -58.89 9.42 -2.08
N ASN A 76 -59.03 9.86 -0.84
CA ASN A 76 -57.89 10.24 -0.01
C ASN A 76 -57.19 8.98 0.50
N THR A 77 -55.98 8.72 0.04
CA THR A 77 -55.22 7.51 0.39
C THR A 77 -54.05 7.81 1.34
N LYS A 78 -53.76 6.86 2.22
CA LYS A 78 -52.55 6.81 3.04
C LYS A 78 -51.92 5.43 2.89
N VAL A 79 -50.60 5.38 2.95
CA VAL A 79 -49.86 4.12 2.96
C VAL A 79 -49.23 3.90 4.33
N LEU A 80 -49.31 2.67 4.81
CA LEU A 80 -48.57 2.14 5.94
C LEU A 80 -47.71 1.00 5.41
N ILE A 81 -46.41 1.08 5.67
CA ILE A 81 -45.45 0.06 5.27
C ILE A 81 -44.76 -0.40 6.53
N CYS A 82 -44.85 -1.69 6.81
CA CYS A 82 -44.30 -2.30 7.99
C CYS A 82 -43.37 -3.44 7.62
N ILE A 83 -42.30 -3.57 8.39
CA ILE A 83 -41.37 -4.69 8.34
C ILE A 83 -41.53 -5.47 9.65
N ALA A 84 -41.73 -6.79 9.55
CA ALA A 84 -42.00 -7.70 10.65
C ALA A 84 -43.17 -7.25 11.55
N ASP A 85 -44.18 -6.58 10.96
CA ASP A 85 -45.33 -5.99 11.65
C ASP A 85 -44.96 -5.03 12.80
N LYS A 86 -43.72 -4.51 12.82
CA LYS A 86 -43.17 -3.71 13.94
C LYS A 86 -42.52 -2.40 13.50
N TYR A 87 -41.67 -2.44 12.46
CA TYR A 87 -40.94 -1.26 12.00
C TYR A 87 -41.73 -0.61 10.87
N CYS A 88 -42.57 0.34 11.24
CA CYS A 88 -43.55 0.93 10.35
C CYS A 88 -43.25 2.38 10.00
N VAL A 89 -43.46 2.73 8.74
CA VAL A 89 -43.51 4.11 8.26
C VAL A 89 -44.85 4.36 7.61
N THR A 90 -45.38 5.56 7.77
CA THR A 90 -46.66 5.95 7.20
C THR A 90 -46.57 7.29 6.50
N SER A 91 -47.28 7.43 5.39
CA SER A 91 -47.40 8.72 4.73
C SER A 91 -48.36 9.64 5.49
N THR A 92 -48.13 10.94 5.36
CA THR A 92 -49.17 11.94 5.58
C THR A 92 -50.28 11.78 4.55
N TYR A 93 -51.35 12.53 4.79
CA TYR A 93 -52.42 12.69 3.81
C TYR A 93 -51.88 13.20 2.47
N MET A 94 -52.25 12.52 1.39
CA MET A 94 -52.10 13.02 0.03
C MET A 94 -53.29 13.89 -0.33
N ALA A 95 -53.07 15.21 -0.44
CA ALA A 95 -54.07 16.10 -1.00
C ALA A 95 -54.29 15.77 -2.49
N GLN A 96 -55.53 15.42 -2.83
CA GLN A 96 -56.03 15.13 -4.18
C GLN A 96 -55.59 13.80 -4.84
N GLY A 97 -55.92 12.68 -4.20
CA GLY A 97 -56.60 11.62 -4.94
C GLY A 97 -55.88 10.99 -6.13
N ASN A 98 -54.55 10.83 -6.11
CA ASN A 98 -53.89 10.13 -7.19
C ASN A 98 -54.07 8.61 -7.00
N GLN A 99 -55.08 8.07 -7.69
CA GLN A 99 -55.43 6.65 -7.65
C GLN A 99 -54.37 5.79 -8.34
N THR A 100 -53.50 6.40 -9.14
CA THR A 100 -52.40 5.75 -9.84
C THR A 100 -51.20 6.68 -9.84
N PHE A 101 -50.01 6.21 -9.49
CA PHE A 101 -48.79 7.01 -9.64
C PHE A 101 -47.62 6.11 -10.00
N THR A 102 -46.58 6.74 -10.53
CA THR A 102 -45.38 6.08 -11.03
C THR A 102 -44.15 6.84 -10.54
N ASN A 103 -43.28 6.16 -9.81
CA ASN A 103 -41.96 6.64 -9.39
C ASN A 103 -41.96 8.04 -8.72
N THR A 104 -43.02 8.38 -7.99
CA THR A 104 -43.16 9.64 -7.24
C THR A 104 -43.28 9.40 -5.75
N ALA A 105 -42.95 10.41 -4.94
CA ALA A 105 -43.18 10.39 -3.50
C ALA A 105 -44.68 10.27 -3.15
N PHE A 106 -44.96 9.68 -1.99
CA PHE A 106 -46.30 9.51 -1.43
C PHE A 106 -46.55 10.54 -0.33
N GLY A 107 -46.91 11.75 -0.72
CA GLY A 107 -47.10 12.84 0.21
C GLY A 107 -45.77 13.25 0.79
N ASN A 108 -45.60 13.11 2.11
CA ASN A 108 -44.32 13.31 2.77
C ASN A 108 -43.40 12.07 2.74
N LEU A 109 -43.90 10.91 2.30
CA LEU A 109 -43.11 9.69 2.28
C LEU A 109 -42.24 9.70 1.01
N ALA A 110 -40.93 9.87 1.20
CA ALA A 110 -39.95 9.88 0.12
C ALA A 110 -39.97 8.57 -0.68
N ASN A 111 -39.48 8.59 -1.91
CA ASN A 111 -39.28 7.38 -2.72
C ASN A 111 -37.86 7.48 -3.31
N PRO A 112 -36.90 6.61 -2.93
CA PRO A 112 -37.06 5.42 -2.09
C PRO A 112 -37.37 5.71 -0.61
N ILE A 113 -37.89 4.69 0.07
CA ILE A 113 -38.27 4.68 1.48
C ILE A 113 -37.20 3.89 2.23
N TYR A 114 -36.71 4.43 3.35
CA TYR A 114 -35.70 3.79 4.17
C TYR A 114 -36.27 3.43 5.54
N ILE A 115 -36.20 2.15 5.92
CA ILE A 115 -36.66 1.65 7.22
C ILE A 115 -35.51 0.90 7.89
N ASN A 116 -35.12 1.35 9.08
CA ASN A 116 -34.07 0.73 9.87
C ASN A 116 -34.60 -0.49 10.63
N VAL A 117 -33.87 -1.60 10.58
CA VAL A 117 -34.28 -2.91 11.12
C VAL A 117 -33.10 -3.52 11.92
N PRO A 118 -33.30 -3.96 13.18
CA PRO A 118 -32.25 -4.60 13.98
C PRO A 118 -32.05 -6.09 13.63
N ALA A 119 -30.84 -6.61 13.86
CA ALA A 119 -30.51 -8.04 13.76
C ALA A 119 -31.16 -8.90 14.88
N PRO A 120 -31.26 -10.24 14.73
CA PRO A 120 -30.85 -11.06 13.59
C PRO A 120 -31.90 -11.17 12.47
N PHE A 121 -31.41 -11.35 11.24
CA PHE A 121 -32.19 -11.57 10.03
C PHE A 121 -32.86 -12.94 10.04
N THR A 122 -34.13 -13.01 10.44
CA THR A 122 -35.02 -14.15 10.14
C THR A 122 -36.16 -13.65 9.26
N GLN A 123 -36.81 -14.57 8.52
CA GLN A 123 -37.87 -14.29 7.53
C GLN A 123 -38.63 -13.00 7.83
N VAL A 124 -38.31 -11.98 7.05
CA VAL A 124 -38.86 -10.66 7.28
C VAL A 124 -40.17 -10.63 6.52
N LYS A 125 -41.29 -10.62 7.24
CA LYS A 125 -42.60 -10.37 6.64
C LYS A 125 -42.69 -8.89 6.31
N GLN A 126 -42.85 -8.53 5.05
CA GLN A 126 -43.14 -7.15 4.66
C GLN A 126 -44.64 -6.99 4.45
N LEU A 127 -45.18 -5.92 5.02
CA LEU A 127 -46.60 -5.63 5.01
C LEU A 127 -46.80 -4.25 4.40
N PHE A 128 -47.53 -4.21 3.29
CA PHE A 128 -47.96 -2.98 2.64
C PHE A 128 -49.46 -2.84 2.76
N GLN A 129 -49.91 -1.85 3.52
CA GLN A 129 -51.33 -1.58 3.73
C GLN A 129 -51.69 -0.19 3.19
N PHE A 130 -52.66 -0.18 2.28
CA PHE A 130 -53.20 1.04 1.71
C PHE A 130 -54.55 1.33 2.36
N PHE A 131 -54.67 2.50 2.98
CA PHE A 131 -55.85 2.91 3.70
C PHE A 131 -56.54 4.09 3.01
N LEU A 132 -57.86 4.14 3.16
CA LEU A 132 -58.62 5.35 2.95
C LEU A 132 -58.61 6.19 4.20
N TYR A 133 -58.39 7.49 4.04
CA TYR A 133 -58.50 8.44 5.13
C TYR A 133 -59.92 8.99 5.21
N LYS A 134 -60.59 8.74 6.34
CA LYS A 134 -61.79 9.48 6.73
C LYS A 134 -61.42 10.58 7.73
N SER A 135 -61.99 11.78 7.60
CA SER A 135 -61.86 12.78 8.66
C SER A 135 -62.62 12.29 9.90
N ALA A 136 -61.88 11.96 10.96
CA ALA A 136 -62.34 11.53 12.29
C ALA A 136 -63.03 10.14 12.37
N ASP A 137 -62.24 9.08 12.58
CA ASP A 137 -62.61 7.88 13.38
C ASP A 137 -62.72 6.51 12.69
N SER A 138 -62.43 6.38 11.38
CA SER A 138 -62.11 5.05 10.80
C SER A 138 -61.31 5.13 9.50
N MET A 139 -60.28 4.28 9.38
CA MET A 139 -59.48 4.13 8.16
C MET A 139 -59.82 2.79 7.47
N PRO A 140 -60.75 2.75 6.49
CA PRO A 140 -61.03 1.51 5.79
C PRO A 140 -59.83 1.07 4.94
N LEU A 141 -59.47 -0.21 5.04
CA LEU A 141 -58.40 -0.82 4.26
C LEU A 141 -58.83 -0.97 2.79
N ILE A 142 -58.05 -0.41 1.87
CA ILE A 142 -58.20 -0.62 0.42
C ILE A 142 -57.69 -2.01 0.08
N LYS A 143 -56.41 -2.24 0.37
CA LYS A 143 -55.70 -3.45 0.01
C LYS A 143 -54.49 -3.64 0.92
N GLU A 144 -54.23 -4.90 1.23
CA GLU A 144 -53.02 -5.38 1.87
C GLU A 144 -52.27 -6.27 0.88
N PHE A 145 -50.97 -6.01 0.74
CA PHE A 145 -50.00 -6.88 0.09
C PHE A 145 -49.00 -7.33 1.15
N THR A 146 -48.69 -8.63 1.17
CA THR A 146 -47.75 -9.22 2.12
C THR A 146 -46.71 -10.02 1.36
N GLU A 147 -45.44 -9.71 1.60
CA GLU A 147 -44.32 -10.48 1.09
C GLU A 147 -43.68 -11.29 2.22
N ASN A 148 -43.36 -12.54 1.93
CA ASN A 148 -42.74 -13.47 2.87
C ASN A 148 -41.55 -14.16 2.17
N LEU A 149 -40.48 -13.40 1.95
CA LEU A 149 -39.26 -13.90 1.32
C LEU A 149 -38.03 -13.47 2.12
N TYR A 150 -36.99 -14.31 2.05
CA TYR A 150 -35.66 -13.95 2.51
C TYR A 150 -34.89 -13.31 1.37
N ILE A 151 -34.50 -12.04 1.54
CA ILE A 151 -33.69 -11.28 0.58
C ILE A 151 -32.27 -11.18 1.17
N PRO A 152 -31.24 -11.73 0.50
CA PRO A 152 -29.86 -11.59 0.97
C PRO A 152 -29.40 -10.14 1.03
N LEU A 153 -28.41 -9.87 1.89
CA LEU A 153 -27.83 -8.53 2.03
C LEU A 153 -27.16 -8.08 0.72
N GLY A 154 -27.51 -6.89 0.23
CA GLY A 154 -26.98 -6.33 -1.03
C GLY A 154 -27.79 -6.72 -2.27
N ASP A 155 -28.61 -7.77 -2.19
CA ASP A 155 -29.49 -8.20 -3.27
C ASP A 155 -30.78 -7.37 -3.28
N THR A 156 -31.42 -7.34 -4.45
CA THR A 156 -32.67 -6.61 -4.70
C THR A 156 -33.69 -7.56 -5.29
N GLU A 157 -34.85 -7.66 -4.65
CA GLU A 157 -35.99 -8.39 -5.20
C GLU A 157 -37.06 -7.41 -5.66
N GLU A 158 -37.63 -7.68 -6.84
CA GLU A 158 -38.73 -6.93 -7.44
C GLU A 158 -40.03 -7.74 -7.38
N PHE A 159 -41.12 -7.06 -7.03
CA PHE A 159 -42.43 -7.66 -6.83
C PHE A 159 -43.48 -6.94 -7.68
N TYR A 160 -44.29 -7.72 -8.39
CA TYR A 160 -45.38 -7.26 -9.24
C TYR A 160 -46.69 -7.85 -8.73
N ASN A 161 -47.41 -7.10 -7.92
CA ASN A 161 -48.67 -7.54 -7.35
C ASN A 161 -49.85 -6.92 -8.10
N GLU A 162 -50.84 -7.74 -8.44
CA GLU A 162 -52.11 -7.28 -8.99
C GLU A 162 -53.26 -8.14 -8.46
N GLU A 163 -54.13 -7.56 -7.64
CA GLU A 163 -55.29 -8.24 -7.08
C GLU A 163 -56.46 -7.27 -6.92
N ASN A 164 -57.68 -7.75 -7.20
CA ASN A 164 -58.91 -6.97 -7.05
C ASN A 164 -58.85 -5.57 -7.72
N PHE A 165 -58.22 -5.50 -8.90
CA PHE A 165 -58.02 -4.26 -9.67
C PHE A 165 -57.14 -3.22 -8.98
N VAL A 166 -56.36 -3.64 -7.98
CA VAL A 166 -55.32 -2.84 -7.34
C VAL A 166 -53.96 -3.47 -7.65
N SER A 167 -53.01 -2.67 -8.11
CA SER A 167 -51.65 -3.11 -8.42
C SER A 167 -50.60 -2.37 -7.60
N LEU A 168 -49.51 -3.06 -7.30
CA LEU A 168 -48.32 -2.53 -6.63
C LEU A 168 -47.07 -3.17 -7.25
N HIS A 169 -46.24 -2.33 -7.89
CA HIS A 169 -44.92 -2.71 -8.37
C HIS A 169 -43.86 -2.01 -7.51
N HIS A 170 -43.01 -2.80 -6.85
CA HIS A 170 -42.00 -2.30 -5.94
C HIS A 170 -40.76 -3.21 -5.90
N SER A 171 -39.64 -2.67 -5.45
CA SER A 171 -38.46 -3.44 -5.08
C SER A 171 -38.09 -3.26 -3.62
N ILE A 172 -37.41 -4.26 -3.08
CA ILE A 172 -36.87 -4.25 -1.73
C ILE A 172 -35.40 -4.63 -1.80
N THR A 173 -34.55 -3.79 -1.22
CA THR A 173 -33.11 -4.02 -1.10
C THR A 173 -32.73 -3.86 0.36
N TYR A 174 -32.02 -4.83 0.94
CA TYR A 174 -31.42 -4.66 2.25
C TYR A 174 -29.97 -4.24 2.14
N ARG A 175 -29.62 -3.19 2.88
CA ARG A 175 -28.27 -2.65 2.97
C ARG A 175 -27.88 -2.55 4.44
N CYS A 176 -26.58 -2.43 4.71
CA CYS A 176 -26.16 -2.00 6.03
C CYS A 176 -26.60 -0.56 6.28
N SER A 177 -26.95 -0.26 7.52
CA SER A 177 -27.21 1.11 7.94
C SER A 177 -25.98 1.99 7.74
N ASP A 178 -26.18 3.31 7.75
CA ASP A 178 -25.10 4.28 7.57
C ASP A 178 -23.90 3.98 8.48
N ASN A 179 -22.72 3.85 7.85
CA ASN A 179 -21.44 3.54 8.49
C ASN A 179 -21.30 2.11 9.04
N TYR A 180 -22.19 1.18 8.72
CA TYR A 180 -22.02 -0.25 9.02
C TYR A 180 -21.63 -1.04 7.77
N TYR A 181 -20.78 -2.05 7.95
CA TYR A 181 -20.18 -2.84 6.87
C TYR A 181 -20.03 -4.32 7.26
N HIS A 182 -19.50 -5.11 6.33
CA HIS A 182 -19.30 -6.57 6.39
C HIS A 182 -20.62 -7.36 6.14
N GLY A 183 -20.51 -8.67 5.89
CA GLY A 183 -21.64 -9.51 5.41
C GLY A 183 -22.84 -9.65 6.35
N ASN A 184 -22.72 -9.11 7.57
CA ASN A 184 -23.74 -9.09 8.62
C ASN A 184 -23.90 -7.70 9.25
N CYS A 185 -23.37 -6.65 8.60
CA CYS A 185 -23.43 -5.27 9.06
C CYS A 185 -22.98 -5.05 10.51
N SER A 186 -22.01 -5.84 11.00
CA SER A 186 -21.53 -5.74 12.39
C SER A 186 -20.34 -4.81 12.57
N VAL A 187 -19.72 -4.34 11.48
CA VAL A 187 -18.52 -3.51 11.54
C VAL A 187 -18.91 -2.04 11.37
N TYR A 188 -18.78 -1.25 12.44
CA TYR A 188 -19.00 0.20 12.38
C TYR A 188 -17.72 0.93 11.96
N CYS A 189 -17.79 1.71 10.88
CA CYS A 189 -16.73 2.58 10.41
C CYS A 189 -17.28 3.88 9.83
N LYS A 190 -17.00 4.99 10.52
CA LYS A 190 -17.27 6.33 9.98
C LYS A 190 -15.92 6.97 9.64
N ALA A 191 -15.80 7.50 8.43
CA ALA A 191 -14.59 8.18 8.00
C ALA A 191 -14.38 9.49 8.79
N TYR A 192 -13.13 9.78 9.11
CA TYR A 192 -12.71 11.01 9.79
C TYR A 192 -11.44 11.56 9.15
N ASP A 193 -11.29 12.87 9.23
CA ASP A 193 -10.07 13.58 8.84
C ASP A 193 -9.83 14.75 9.81
N ASP A 194 -9.56 14.39 11.06
CA ASP A 194 -9.28 15.35 12.13
C ASP A 194 -8.34 14.76 13.19
N ASN A 195 -7.67 15.65 13.93
CA ASN A 195 -6.64 15.27 14.91
C ASN A 195 -7.18 14.54 16.15
N THR A 196 -8.51 14.43 16.32
CA THR A 196 -9.14 13.83 17.50
C THR A 196 -9.67 12.43 17.18
N ASN A 197 -10.41 12.31 16.08
CA ASN A 197 -11.11 11.10 15.66
C ASN A 197 -10.28 10.25 14.69
N GLY A 198 -9.31 10.84 13.98
CA GLY A 198 -8.42 10.13 13.08
C GLY A 198 -8.40 10.64 11.64
N HIS A 199 -7.49 10.08 10.85
CA HIS A 199 -7.30 10.38 9.43
C HIS A 199 -7.44 9.12 8.58
N TYR A 200 -8.68 8.71 8.29
CA TYR A 200 -8.95 7.47 7.56
C TYR A 200 -10.30 7.48 6.82
N THR A 201 -10.36 6.66 5.78
CA THR A 201 -11.59 6.25 5.10
C THR A 201 -11.96 4.81 5.47
N CYS A 202 -13.16 4.37 5.10
CA CYS A 202 -13.65 3.02 5.35
C CYS A 202 -13.76 2.27 4.02
N ASN A 203 -13.26 1.05 3.95
CA ASN A 203 -13.42 0.20 2.76
C ASN A 203 -14.78 -0.52 2.75
N SER A 204 -15.04 -1.34 1.72
CA SER A 204 -16.31 -2.06 1.56
C SER A 204 -16.63 -3.08 2.67
N ILE A 205 -15.63 -3.48 3.47
CA ILE A 205 -15.80 -4.37 4.62
C ILE A 205 -15.70 -3.63 5.97
N GLY A 206 -15.55 -2.31 5.96
CA GLY A 206 -15.50 -1.46 7.15
C GLY A 206 -14.14 -1.36 7.81
N GLU A 207 -13.07 -1.81 7.16
CA GLU A 207 -11.71 -1.57 7.66
C GLU A 207 -11.29 -0.12 7.41
N LYS A 208 -10.54 0.41 8.36
CA LYS A 208 -10.00 1.77 8.30
C LYS A 208 -8.77 1.79 7.39
N ILE A 209 -8.85 2.57 6.31
CA ILE A 209 -7.73 2.86 5.41
C ILE A 209 -7.19 4.23 5.77
N CYS A 210 -5.95 4.30 6.27
CA CYS A 210 -5.33 5.57 6.63
C CYS A 210 -5.15 6.48 5.42
N LEU A 211 -5.36 7.77 5.62
CA LEU A 211 -5.03 8.78 4.62
C LEU A 211 -3.51 8.85 4.40
N ALA A 212 -3.10 9.39 3.26
CA ALA A 212 -1.70 9.49 2.89
C ALA A 212 -0.89 10.22 3.98
N GLY A 213 0.20 9.60 4.43
CA GLY A 213 1.03 10.15 5.49
C GLY A 213 0.57 9.82 6.91
N TYR A 214 -0.38 8.89 7.10
CA TYR A 214 -0.81 8.39 8.40
C TYR A 214 -0.73 6.86 8.50
N THR A 215 -0.51 6.34 9.71
CA THR A 215 -0.38 4.91 10.01
C THR A 215 -1.35 4.47 11.11
N ASN A 216 -1.83 3.23 11.03
CA ASN A 216 -2.84 2.69 11.95
C ASN A 216 -2.26 2.13 13.26
N THR A 217 -1.06 2.54 13.67
CA THR A 217 -0.42 2.01 14.89
C THR A 217 -1.24 2.29 16.15
N SER A 218 -1.93 3.44 16.19
CA SER A 218 -2.63 3.94 17.38
C SER A 218 -4.12 3.62 17.43
N ASN A 219 -4.64 2.79 16.52
CA ASN A 219 -6.05 2.82 16.09
C ASN A 219 -6.45 4.22 15.57
N ASN A 220 -7.32 4.28 14.55
CA ASN A 220 -7.81 5.54 13.96
C ASN A 220 -6.77 6.37 13.19
N CYS A 221 -5.62 5.82 12.80
CA CYS A 221 -4.69 6.52 11.90
C CYS A 221 -4.26 7.93 12.40
N LEU A 222 -4.01 8.09 13.70
CA LEU A 222 -3.64 9.38 14.30
C LEU A 222 -2.14 9.68 14.19
N GLU A 223 -1.32 8.65 14.06
CA GLU A 223 0.12 8.79 13.92
C GLU A 223 0.50 9.09 12.47
N ARG A 224 1.41 10.05 12.26
CA ARG A 224 1.92 10.40 10.93
C ARG A 224 3.06 9.48 10.53
N ILE A 225 3.09 9.09 9.26
CA ILE A 225 4.23 8.42 8.65
C ILE A 225 5.37 9.42 8.52
N ILE A 226 6.50 9.11 9.15
CA ILE A 226 7.73 9.88 9.07
C ILE A 226 8.62 9.18 8.04
N VAL A 227 8.83 9.83 6.90
CA VAL A 227 9.74 9.33 5.85
C VAL A 227 11.01 10.18 5.88
N CYS A 228 12.14 9.55 6.13
CA CYS A 228 13.43 10.24 6.15
C CYS A 228 13.77 10.80 4.76
N ARG A 229 14.72 11.74 4.72
CA ARG A 229 15.22 12.29 3.46
C ARG A 229 15.67 11.16 2.53
N GLU A 230 15.37 11.31 1.24
CA GLU A 230 15.86 10.41 0.20
C GLU A 230 17.40 10.30 0.26
N GLY A 231 17.91 9.07 0.28
CA GLY A 231 19.34 8.78 0.44
C GLY A 231 19.87 8.75 1.87
N CYS A 232 19.03 8.97 2.89
CA CYS A 232 19.45 8.83 4.29
C CYS A 232 19.89 7.38 4.58
N HIS A 233 21.08 7.22 5.17
CA HIS A 233 21.68 5.91 5.43
C HIS A 233 20.82 5.09 6.40
N PRO A 234 20.43 3.84 6.08
CA PRO A 234 19.41 3.09 6.83
C PRO A 234 19.81 2.72 8.26
N THR A 235 21.11 2.60 8.54
CA THR A 235 21.64 2.33 9.89
C THR A 235 22.43 3.51 10.47
N GLY A 236 22.89 4.41 9.61
CA GLY A 236 23.74 5.55 9.96
C GLY A 236 22.96 6.82 10.24
N GLY A 237 21.70 6.90 9.79
CA GLY A 237 20.81 8.02 10.04
C GLY A 237 19.42 7.61 10.50
N TYR A 238 18.70 8.57 11.05
CA TYR A 238 17.29 8.46 11.45
C TYR A 238 16.57 9.80 11.26
N CYS A 239 15.25 9.83 11.41
CA CYS A 239 14.48 11.07 11.31
C CYS A 239 13.33 11.09 12.30
N THR A 240 13.04 12.27 12.85
CA THR A 240 11.87 12.52 13.72
C THR A 240 10.82 13.38 13.02
N VAL A 241 11.19 14.01 11.90
CA VAL A 241 10.30 14.72 10.97
C VAL A 241 10.66 14.35 9.54
N SER A 242 9.67 14.39 8.63
CA SER A 242 9.87 13.99 7.24
C SER A 242 10.92 14.84 6.52
N ASN A 243 11.66 14.25 5.59
CA ASN A 243 12.76 14.88 4.82
C ASN A 243 13.98 15.34 5.65
N GLN A 244 14.09 14.89 6.89
CA GLN A 244 15.28 15.04 7.72
C GLN A 244 16.14 13.77 7.65
N CYS A 245 17.45 13.91 7.89
CA CYS A 245 18.36 12.81 8.18
C CYS A 245 19.30 13.29 9.31
N LEU A 246 19.16 12.70 10.49
CA LEU A 246 19.98 12.93 11.68
C LEU A 246 20.97 11.77 11.78
N CYS A 247 22.26 12.07 11.97
CA CYS A 247 23.28 11.03 11.97
C CYS A 247 23.45 10.39 13.36
N ASN A 248 23.53 9.07 13.37
CA ASN A 248 23.92 8.30 14.53
C ASN A 248 25.41 8.55 14.85
N ASN A 249 25.80 8.32 16.11
CA ASN A 249 27.21 8.43 16.52
C ASN A 249 28.10 7.56 15.61
N GLY A 250 29.18 8.14 15.09
CA GLY A 250 30.06 7.45 14.14
C GLY A 250 29.78 7.75 12.66
N TRP A 251 28.74 8.54 12.36
CA TRP A 251 28.31 8.90 11.00
C TRP A 251 28.20 10.43 10.82
N THR A 252 28.43 10.91 9.61
CA THR A 252 28.40 12.32 9.22
C THR A 252 28.01 12.46 7.73
N GLY A 253 27.98 13.70 7.24
CA GLY A 253 27.46 14.02 5.91
C GLY A 253 25.97 14.34 5.91
N THR A 254 25.46 14.89 4.80
CA THR A 254 24.05 15.29 4.67
C THR A 254 23.07 14.12 4.67
N ASN A 255 23.57 12.92 4.36
CA ASN A 255 22.82 11.67 4.28
C ASN A 255 23.29 10.63 5.32
N CYS A 256 24.21 11.01 6.22
CA CYS A 256 24.75 10.12 7.25
C CYS A 256 25.40 8.85 6.67
N ASP A 257 25.99 8.98 5.50
CA ASP A 257 26.63 7.95 4.67
C ASP A 257 28.16 7.96 4.79
N ILE A 258 28.73 8.90 5.55
CA ILE A 258 30.17 9.00 5.79
C ILE A 258 30.45 8.56 7.22
N SER A 259 31.27 7.54 7.43
CA SER A 259 31.70 7.22 8.80
C SER A 259 32.76 8.21 9.31
N THR A 260 32.59 8.73 10.52
CA THR A 260 33.55 9.62 11.17
C THR A 260 34.85 8.91 11.58
N THR A 261 34.85 7.59 11.77
CA THR A 261 36.11 6.87 12.06
C THR A 261 37.01 6.78 10.81
N CYS A 262 36.49 7.10 9.63
CA CYS A 262 37.27 7.05 8.40
C CYS A 262 38.16 8.26 8.18
N SER A 263 38.10 9.28 9.03
CA SER A 263 39.09 10.35 9.03
C SER A 263 40.52 9.86 9.34
N SER A 264 40.68 8.71 10.00
CA SER A 264 42.01 8.10 10.23
C SER A 264 42.47 7.15 9.11
N CYS A 265 41.60 6.79 8.15
CA CYS A 265 41.93 5.92 7.03
C CYS A 265 42.71 6.72 5.97
N THR A 266 44.04 6.61 5.94
CA THR A 266 44.90 7.51 5.13
C THR A 266 45.12 7.02 3.71
N ASN A 267 45.40 5.73 3.51
CA ASN A 267 45.62 5.10 2.20
C ASN A 267 44.66 3.93 1.96
N GLY A 268 43.38 4.12 2.23
CA GLY A 268 42.35 3.10 2.05
C GLY A 268 40.98 3.69 1.74
N VAL A 269 40.02 2.81 1.53
CA VAL A 269 38.61 3.13 1.37
C VAL A 269 37.83 2.51 2.51
N CYS A 270 36.95 3.30 3.11
CA CYS A 270 36.03 2.83 4.13
C CYS A 270 34.62 2.70 3.60
N TYR A 271 33.90 1.69 4.10
CA TYR A 271 32.46 1.52 3.84
C TYR A 271 31.65 1.46 5.15
N GLU A 272 32.28 1.21 6.30
CA GLU A 272 31.65 1.14 7.62
C GLU A 272 32.53 1.77 8.72
N PRO A 273 31.97 2.13 9.90
CA PRO A 273 32.76 2.63 11.02
C PRO A 273 33.80 1.64 11.53
N ASN A 274 35.04 2.11 11.63
CA ASN A 274 36.22 1.34 12.04
C ASN A 274 36.69 0.26 11.05
N GLU A 275 36.18 0.25 9.81
CA GLU A 275 36.62 -0.67 8.77
C GLU A 275 37.23 0.10 7.60
N CYS A 276 38.56 0.01 7.47
CA CYS A 276 39.35 0.65 6.42
C CYS A 276 40.00 -0.44 5.54
N THR A 277 39.56 -0.52 4.29
CA THR A 277 40.15 -1.43 3.31
C THR A 277 41.35 -0.75 2.65
N CYS A 278 42.55 -1.27 2.90
CA CYS A 278 43.77 -0.65 2.39
C CYS A 278 43.93 -0.78 0.89
N ASN A 279 44.41 0.31 0.27
CA ASN A 279 44.84 0.29 -1.12
C ASN A 279 46.05 -0.65 -1.27
N HIS A 280 46.26 -1.16 -2.49
CA HIS A 280 47.39 -2.05 -2.78
C HIS A 280 48.73 -1.49 -2.30
N GLY A 281 49.46 -2.30 -1.53
CA GLY A 281 50.76 -1.92 -0.97
C GLY A 281 50.70 -1.22 0.40
N TRP A 282 49.53 -1.13 1.04
CA TRP A 282 49.34 -0.61 2.40
C TRP A 282 48.67 -1.64 3.31
N ILE A 283 49.00 -1.60 4.59
CA ILE A 283 48.47 -2.47 5.66
C ILE A 283 48.27 -1.68 6.96
N GLY A 284 47.66 -2.33 7.94
CA GLY A 284 47.30 -1.73 9.24
C GLY A 284 45.83 -1.33 9.31
N LEU A 285 45.32 -1.10 10.52
CA LEU A 285 43.90 -0.76 10.75
C LEU A 285 43.48 0.58 10.13
N ASP A 286 44.45 1.46 9.87
CA ASP A 286 44.27 2.81 9.32
C ASP A 286 44.96 3.00 7.96
N CYS A 287 45.51 1.90 7.41
CA CYS A 287 46.28 1.87 6.16
C CYS A 287 47.44 2.87 6.13
N SER A 288 48.05 3.12 7.28
CA SER A 288 49.21 4.00 7.42
C SER A 288 50.56 3.31 7.16
N THR A 289 50.59 1.98 7.13
CA THR A 289 51.84 1.22 7.03
C THR A 289 52.06 0.70 5.60
N PRO A 290 53.14 1.12 4.90
CA PRO A 290 53.43 0.62 3.56
C PRO A 290 54.06 -0.77 3.58
N VAL A 291 53.84 -1.54 2.52
CA VAL A 291 54.41 -2.88 2.29
C VAL A 291 55.46 -2.82 1.18
N CYS A 292 56.61 -3.45 1.42
CA CYS A 292 57.67 -3.62 0.43
C CYS A 292 57.87 -5.13 0.17
N ASP A 293 57.79 -5.55 -1.09
CA ASP A 293 58.08 -6.92 -1.53
C ASP A 293 58.97 -6.89 -2.81
N PRO A 294 60.25 -7.35 -2.74
CA PRO A 294 60.90 -7.93 -1.58
C PRO A 294 61.08 -6.91 -0.45
N PRO A 295 61.05 -7.37 0.81
CA PRO A 295 61.23 -6.49 1.96
C PRO A 295 62.59 -5.78 1.89
N CYS A 296 62.67 -4.61 2.51
CA CYS A 296 63.93 -3.87 2.72
C CYS A 296 64.79 -4.62 3.76
N ASN A 297 65.22 -5.84 3.42
CA ASN A 297 65.61 -6.88 4.38
C ASN A 297 67.11 -6.85 4.70
N GLY A 298 67.58 -5.70 5.18
CA GLY A 298 68.72 -5.62 6.07
C GLY A 298 68.33 -4.98 7.41
N PRO A 299 69.24 -4.90 8.39
CA PRO A 299 69.11 -3.98 9.53
C PRO A 299 69.27 -2.50 9.12
N GLY A 300 69.33 -2.23 7.81
CA GLY A 300 69.79 -1.00 7.20
C GLY A 300 68.72 -0.10 6.58
N GLY A 301 67.41 -0.37 6.73
CA GLY A 301 66.39 0.54 6.20
C GLY A 301 64.96 0.27 6.65
N ARG A 302 64.04 1.12 6.21
CA ARG A 302 62.59 0.97 6.39
C ARG A 302 61.81 1.25 5.10
N CYS A 303 60.67 0.59 4.94
CA CYS A 303 59.71 0.90 3.89
C CYS A 303 59.01 2.24 4.22
N TYR A 304 59.02 3.21 3.31
CA TYR A 304 58.34 4.50 3.52
C TYR A 304 57.19 4.76 2.54
N SER A 305 57.14 4.02 1.43
CA SER A 305 55.99 3.90 0.53
C SER A 305 56.01 2.50 -0.09
N PRO A 306 54.93 2.05 -0.73
CA PRO A 306 54.89 0.72 -1.35
C PRO A 306 56.12 0.47 -2.24
N ASN A 307 56.86 -0.60 -1.97
CA ASN A 307 58.08 -1.01 -2.68
C ASN A 307 59.25 -0.01 -2.72
N ASN A 308 59.26 1.04 -1.89
CA ASN A 308 60.36 1.98 -1.77
C ASN A 308 60.98 1.96 -0.36
N CYS A 309 62.30 1.73 -0.33
CA CYS A 309 63.09 1.67 0.89
C CYS A 309 63.80 2.99 1.16
N SER A 310 63.82 3.40 2.43
CA SER A 310 64.67 4.47 2.96
C SER A 310 65.76 3.82 3.80
N CYS A 311 67.01 3.93 3.37
CA CYS A 311 68.13 3.33 4.09
C CYS A 311 68.54 4.18 5.31
N TYR A 312 68.93 3.51 6.39
CA TYR A 312 69.58 4.08 7.56
C TYR A 312 71.03 4.47 7.25
N GLU A 313 71.64 5.28 8.11
CA GLU A 313 72.95 5.87 7.84
C GLU A 313 74.01 4.83 7.46
N ASN A 314 74.70 5.10 6.35
CA ASN A 314 75.77 4.30 5.76
C ASN A 314 75.35 2.93 5.16
N TRP A 315 74.05 2.63 5.05
CA TRP A 315 73.53 1.52 4.25
C TRP A 315 73.13 2.00 2.85
N SER A 316 73.25 1.14 1.84
CA SER A 316 72.95 1.48 0.45
C SER A 316 72.33 0.31 -0.32
N GLY A 317 72.01 0.52 -1.61
CA GLY A 317 71.28 -0.44 -2.43
C GLY A 317 69.76 -0.19 -2.44
N ARG A 318 69.07 -0.70 -3.47
CA ARG A 318 67.61 -0.52 -3.62
C ARG A 318 66.82 -1.12 -2.46
N LEU A 319 67.35 -2.18 -1.83
CA LEU A 319 66.72 -2.90 -0.73
C LEU A 319 67.41 -2.64 0.62
N CYS A 320 68.37 -1.70 0.67
CA CYS A 320 69.17 -1.39 1.85
C CYS A 320 69.92 -2.61 2.42
N ASP A 321 70.43 -3.44 1.50
CA ASP A 321 71.12 -4.70 1.73
C ASP A 321 72.65 -4.56 1.71
N ILE A 322 73.18 -3.39 1.31
CA ILE A 322 74.62 -3.12 1.25
C ILE A 322 75.06 -2.42 2.56
N PRO A 323 75.93 -3.05 3.37
CA PRO A 323 76.38 -2.50 4.65
C PRO A 323 77.44 -1.38 4.51
N PRO A 324 77.67 -0.59 5.58
CA PRO A 324 78.70 0.44 5.62
C PRO A 324 80.10 -0.12 5.34
N GLY A 325 80.81 0.44 4.36
CA GLY A 325 82.20 0.08 4.07
C GLY A 325 82.39 -1.01 3.00
N ASP A 326 81.30 -1.54 2.43
CA ASP A 326 81.38 -2.39 1.24
C ASP A 326 81.46 -1.50 -0.02
N SER A 327 82.69 -1.20 -0.44
CA SER A 327 82.95 -0.47 -1.69
C SER A 327 83.02 -1.41 -2.90
N SER A 328 82.06 -2.33 -3.02
CA SER A 328 81.82 -3.12 -4.25
C SER A 328 81.15 -2.29 -5.36
N GLY A 329 81.18 -0.96 -5.26
CA GLY A 329 80.72 0.00 -6.27
C GLY A 329 81.77 0.46 -7.30
N THR A 330 82.92 -0.22 -7.45
CA THR A 330 83.88 0.05 -8.55
C THR A 330 84.33 -1.20 -9.30
N GLY A 331 83.50 -2.25 -9.31
CA GLY A 331 83.69 -3.39 -10.21
C GLY A 331 83.36 -3.00 -11.65
N THR A 332 84.37 -2.80 -12.48
CA THR A 332 84.26 -2.82 -13.94
C THR A 332 83.39 -3.99 -14.37
N CYS A 333 82.35 -3.75 -15.18
CA CYS A 333 81.56 -4.81 -15.81
C CYS A 333 82.52 -5.75 -16.58
N SER A 334 82.82 -6.92 -16.01
CA SER A 334 83.48 -7.98 -16.77
C SER A 334 82.45 -8.48 -17.79
N ASN A 335 82.68 -8.13 -19.05
CA ASN A 335 81.84 -8.44 -20.21
C ASN A 335 81.67 -9.96 -20.50
N THR A 336 82.05 -10.82 -19.55
CA THR A 336 81.98 -12.29 -19.65
C THR A 336 80.74 -12.88 -18.99
N THR A 337 80.17 -12.24 -17.96
CA THR A 337 78.91 -12.70 -17.32
C THR A 337 77.65 -12.27 -18.08
N LEU A 338 77.72 -11.15 -18.83
CA LEU A 338 76.63 -10.73 -19.72
C LEU A 338 76.50 -11.67 -20.94
N LEU A 339 77.61 -12.23 -21.41
CA LEU A 339 77.61 -13.16 -22.54
C LEU A 339 76.98 -14.51 -22.18
N LEU A 340 77.17 -14.97 -20.93
CA LEU A 340 76.58 -16.21 -20.43
C LEU A 340 75.07 -16.06 -20.15
N SER A 341 74.63 -14.92 -19.60
CA SER A 341 73.20 -14.67 -19.40
C SER A 341 72.43 -14.42 -20.70
N ILE A 342 73.06 -13.80 -21.70
CA ILE A 342 72.48 -13.66 -23.05
C ILE A 342 72.40 -15.03 -23.75
N LEU A 343 73.40 -15.91 -23.59
CA LEU A 343 73.39 -17.25 -24.19
C LEU A 343 72.28 -18.14 -23.57
N ASP A 344 72.07 -18.06 -22.26
CA ASP A 344 70.96 -18.77 -21.60
C ASP A 344 69.59 -18.22 -21.99
N THR A 345 69.47 -16.91 -22.19
CA THR A 345 68.22 -16.27 -22.64
C THR A 345 67.90 -16.62 -24.11
N VAL A 346 68.91 -16.68 -24.98
CA VAL A 346 68.75 -17.09 -26.39
C VAL A 346 68.42 -18.57 -26.51
N ASN A 347 69.02 -19.43 -25.67
CA ASN A 347 68.70 -20.86 -25.64
C ASN A 347 67.28 -21.13 -25.13
N SER A 348 66.76 -20.29 -24.22
CA SER A 348 65.37 -20.36 -23.73
C SER A 348 64.32 -19.92 -24.75
N ILE A 349 64.67 -19.17 -25.80
CA ILE A 349 63.72 -18.76 -26.86
C ILE A 349 63.45 -19.91 -27.85
N ASN A 350 64.39 -20.85 -27.99
CA ASN A 350 64.26 -21.98 -28.92
C ASN A 350 63.23 -23.05 -28.49
N GLU A 351 62.73 -23.02 -27.25
CA GLU A 351 61.74 -24.00 -26.78
C GLU A 351 60.27 -23.52 -26.84
N ALA A 352 60.03 -22.24 -27.16
CA ALA A 352 58.70 -21.64 -27.00
C ALA A 352 57.99 -21.17 -28.29
N THR A 353 58.57 -21.29 -29.49
CA THR A 353 57.91 -20.77 -30.71
C THR A 353 58.10 -21.65 -31.96
N THR A 354 56.98 -21.99 -32.61
CA THR A 354 56.93 -22.55 -33.96
C THR A 354 57.27 -21.47 -34.99
N CYS A 355 58.55 -21.16 -35.20
CA CYS A 355 58.98 -20.33 -36.31
C CYS A 355 60.23 -20.92 -37.00
N SER A 356 60.29 -20.83 -38.33
CA SER A 356 61.23 -21.54 -39.20
C SER A 356 62.69 -21.25 -38.88
N LYS A 357 63.52 -22.31 -38.84
CA LYS A 357 64.96 -22.30 -38.50
C LYS A 357 65.84 -21.41 -39.39
N ASP A 358 65.34 -20.91 -40.51
CA ASP A 358 66.15 -20.18 -41.50
C ASP A 358 66.34 -18.68 -41.17
N ASN A 359 65.60 -18.10 -40.21
CA ASN A 359 65.73 -16.68 -39.86
C ASN A 359 66.61 -16.41 -38.62
N ALA A 360 66.86 -17.42 -37.77
CA ALA A 360 67.63 -17.26 -36.53
C ALA A 360 69.14 -17.09 -36.77
N THR A 361 69.68 -17.79 -37.78
CA THR A 361 71.09 -17.73 -38.18
C THR A 361 71.47 -16.41 -38.87
N ALA A 362 70.53 -15.74 -39.54
CA ALA A 362 70.74 -14.42 -40.15
C ALA A 362 70.70 -13.28 -39.12
N LEU A 363 69.90 -13.43 -38.05
CA LEU A 363 69.84 -12.48 -36.94
C LEU A 363 71.09 -12.52 -36.06
N LEU A 364 71.65 -13.71 -35.81
CA LEU A 364 72.84 -13.89 -34.98
C LEU A 364 74.10 -13.21 -35.58
N SER A 365 74.27 -13.24 -36.91
CA SER A 365 75.41 -12.59 -37.59
C SER A 365 75.31 -11.06 -37.63
N THR A 366 74.08 -10.53 -37.65
CA THR A 366 73.81 -9.09 -37.70
C THR A 366 73.96 -8.44 -36.31
N VAL A 367 73.60 -9.15 -35.24
CA VAL A 367 73.79 -8.69 -33.85
C VAL A 367 75.26 -8.75 -33.43
N LEU A 368 76.00 -9.79 -33.79
CA LEU A 368 77.44 -9.90 -33.48
C LEU A 368 78.28 -8.82 -34.17
N SER A 369 77.89 -8.40 -35.39
CA SER A 369 78.59 -7.34 -36.13
C SER A 369 78.29 -5.93 -35.58
N ALA A 370 77.09 -5.69 -35.06
CA ALA A 370 76.72 -4.42 -34.43
C ALA A 370 77.38 -4.21 -33.05
N VAL A 371 77.53 -5.28 -32.26
CA VAL A 371 78.14 -5.25 -30.92
C VAL A 371 79.66 -5.02 -30.97
N ASN A 372 80.35 -5.50 -32.01
CA ASN A 372 81.80 -5.28 -32.17
C ASN A 372 82.18 -3.85 -32.60
N GLY A 373 81.22 -2.99 -32.96
CA GLY A 373 81.48 -1.65 -33.51
C GLY A 373 81.12 -0.45 -32.63
N SER A 374 80.27 -0.60 -31.62
CA SER A 374 79.81 0.52 -30.78
C SER A 374 79.76 0.12 -29.31
N GLY A 375 80.69 0.62 -28.50
CA GLY A 375 80.81 0.29 -27.07
C GLY A 375 79.70 0.87 -26.18
N SER A 376 78.42 0.69 -26.51
CA SER A 376 77.29 1.13 -25.69
C SER A 376 76.15 0.09 -25.67
N VAL A 377 75.90 -0.48 -24.48
CA VAL A 377 74.88 -1.51 -24.20
C VAL A 377 73.44 -0.98 -24.39
N VAL A 378 73.24 0.35 -24.34
CA VAL A 378 71.91 0.98 -24.45
C VAL A 378 71.31 0.80 -25.84
N HIS A 379 72.14 0.85 -26.91
CA HIS A 379 71.68 0.64 -28.29
C HIS A 379 71.31 -0.81 -28.59
N ALA A 380 71.97 -1.78 -27.95
CA ALA A 380 71.69 -3.20 -28.14
C ALA A 380 70.32 -3.61 -27.56
N VAL A 381 69.96 -3.07 -26.38
CA VAL A 381 68.68 -3.33 -25.72
C VAL A 381 67.51 -2.71 -26.49
N THR A 382 67.69 -1.51 -27.08
CA THR A 382 66.65 -0.87 -27.93
C THR A 382 66.44 -1.63 -29.23
N LEU A 383 67.49 -2.20 -29.82
CA LEU A 383 67.37 -3.01 -31.05
C LEU A 383 66.63 -4.34 -30.79
N ILE A 384 66.90 -4.98 -29.65
CA ILE A 384 66.24 -6.24 -29.24
C ILE A 384 64.75 -6.02 -28.97
N THR A 385 64.36 -4.89 -28.38
CA THR A 385 62.94 -4.52 -28.16
C THR A 385 62.23 -4.16 -29.47
N LEU A 386 62.91 -3.52 -30.43
CA LEU A 386 62.35 -3.24 -31.76
C LEU A 386 62.11 -4.52 -32.59
N ILE A 387 63.00 -5.52 -32.46
CA ILE A 387 62.89 -6.79 -33.19
C ILE A 387 61.78 -7.69 -32.61
N THR A 388 61.56 -7.67 -31.30
CA THR A 388 60.43 -8.39 -30.68
C THR A 388 59.06 -7.80 -31.03
N ILE A 389 59.00 -6.51 -31.40
CA ILE A 389 57.75 -5.85 -31.84
C ILE A 389 57.40 -6.16 -33.31
N HIS A 390 58.36 -6.59 -34.15
CA HIS A 390 58.10 -6.94 -35.56
C HIS A 390 57.91 -8.44 -35.83
N CYS A 391 57.98 -9.29 -34.79
CA CYS A 391 57.71 -10.72 -34.88
C CYS A 391 56.49 -11.18 -34.04
N CYS A 392 55.63 -10.26 -33.61
CA CYS A 392 54.29 -10.53 -33.07
C CYS A 392 53.22 -9.96 -34.01
#